data_AF-A0A2S9VBJ2-F1
#
_entry.id   AF-A0A2S9VBJ2-F1
#
_cell.length_a   1.000
_cell.length_b   1.000
_cell.length_c   1.000
_cell.angle_alpha   90.00
_cell.angle_beta   90.00
_cell.angle_gamma   90.00
#
_symmetry.space_group_name_H-M   'P 1'
#
loop_
_entity.id
_entity.type
_entity.pdbx_description
1 polymer ?
#
loop_
_entity_poly.entity_id
_entity_poly.type
_entity_poly.pdbx_seq_one_letter_code
_entity_poly.pdbx_strand_id
1 'polypeptide(L)'
;ENRWMWQVCTAELSCFMTHFSRGAWAAKKLLGDNPENIVVTDQYAGYHYIDSDHRQLCWAHILRNMNALAESWGTNKTYGTTLVRLIRILFRLQHRYESNALSEKRYLDRMEKLRIAWREQLELASRRCVTPRYQNRCKLLLKHDDMCWVFLSHDGVPLTNNEAERSLRSYVLWRKGSYGVWSHRGELFRQRILTIVETCRKQKLNPLNWLRAILEATLNKTPYPLLDDFKAACQ
;
A
#
# COMPACT_ATOMS: atom_id res chain seq x y z
N GLU A 1 21.87 11.80 -5.02
CA GLU A 1 20.67 11.79 -4.16
C GLU A 1 20.53 10.44 -3.44
N ASN A 2 20.72 10.42 -2.12
CA ASN A 2 20.78 9.19 -1.30
C ASN A 2 19.59 9.04 -0.34
N ARG A 3 18.46 9.71 -0.62
CA ARG A 3 17.26 9.68 0.23
C ARG A 3 16.13 8.88 -0.42
N TRP A 4 15.31 8.29 0.43
CA TRP A 4 14.08 7.59 0.08
C TRP A 4 12.89 8.55 0.14
N MET A 5 11.98 8.42 -0.83
CA MET A 5 10.68 9.08 -0.75
C MET A 5 9.68 8.10 -0.17
N TRP A 6 9.17 8.44 1.00
CA TRP A 6 8.05 7.77 1.64
C TRP A 6 6.76 8.48 1.28
N GLN A 7 5.69 7.70 1.17
CA GLN A 7 4.37 8.23 0.87
C GLN A 7 3.33 7.42 1.63
N VAL A 8 2.34 8.12 2.16
CA VAL A 8 1.11 7.58 2.73
C VAL A 8 -0.05 8.31 2.07
N CYS A 9 -1.16 7.61 1.90
CA CYS A 9 -2.39 8.23 1.43
C CYS A 9 -3.64 7.57 1.97
N THR A 10 -4.67 8.41 2.05
CA THR A 10 -6.07 8.03 2.16
C THR A 10 -6.78 8.34 0.84
N ALA A 11 -8.10 8.11 0.75
CA ALA A 11 -8.90 8.50 -0.41
C ALA A 11 -8.83 10.01 -0.73
N GLU A 12 -8.57 10.85 0.28
CA GLU A 12 -8.65 12.30 0.18
C GLU A 12 -7.29 12.99 0.27
N LEU A 13 -6.37 12.42 1.04
CA LEU A 13 -5.11 13.06 1.40
C LEU A 13 -3.91 12.24 0.92
N SER A 14 -2.80 12.93 0.65
CA SER A 14 -1.51 12.32 0.34
C SER A 14 -0.38 13.07 1.02
N CYS A 15 0.44 12.35 1.76
CA CYS A 15 1.61 12.90 2.44
C CYS A 15 2.89 12.26 1.91
N PHE A 16 3.85 13.10 1.54
CA PHE A 16 5.17 12.70 1.06
C PHE A 16 6.22 13.13 2.08
N MET A 17 7.15 12.23 2.37
CA MET A 17 8.27 12.50 3.25
C MET A 17 9.58 11.99 2.64
N THR A 18 10.55 12.89 2.50
CA THR A 18 11.92 12.49 2.18
C THR A 18 12.66 12.07 3.45
N HIS A 19 13.40 10.96 3.36
CA HIS A 19 14.06 10.41 4.53
C HIS A 19 15.33 9.64 4.16
N PHE A 20 16.36 9.68 5.00
CA PHE A 20 17.62 8.99 4.73
C PHE A 20 17.54 7.47 4.94
N SER A 21 16.66 7.03 5.85
CA SER A 21 16.44 5.60 6.12
C SER A 21 15.26 5.03 5.34
N ARG A 22 15.42 3.78 4.89
CA ARG A 22 14.32 2.92 4.40
C ARG A 22 13.74 2.02 5.50
N GLY A 23 14.29 2.01 6.71
CA GLY A 23 13.88 1.11 7.78
C GLY A 23 12.64 1.56 8.56
N ALA A 24 12.27 0.80 9.59
CA ALA A 24 11.08 1.03 10.42
C ALA A 24 11.02 2.43 11.05
N TRP A 25 12.17 3.03 11.39
CA TRP A 25 12.23 4.37 11.95
C TRP A 25 11.61 5.43 11.00
N ALA A 26 11.83 5.28 9.70
CA ALA A 26 11.23 6.16 8.72
C ALA A 26 9.72 5.92 8.56
N ALA A 27 9.29 4.65 8.60
CA ALA A 27 7.87 4.31 8.57
C ALA A 27 7.13 4.87 9.80
N LYS A 28 7.69 4.68 11.00
CA LYS A 28 7.16 5.21 12.28
C LYS A 28 7.05 6.72 12.29
N LYS A 29 8.03 7.42 11.69
CA LYS A 29 7.99 8.87 11.55
C LYS A 29 6.82 9.36 10.68
N LEU A 30 6.37 8.54 9.73
CA LEU A 30 5.26 8.89 8.83
C LEU A 30 3.90 8.41 9.32
N LEU A 31 3.84 7.21 9.91
CA LEU A 31 2.61 6.52 10.28
C LEU A 31 2.32 6.54 11.78
N GLY A 32 3.25 7.05 12.60
CA GLY A 32 3.21 6.89 14.05
C GLY A 32 3.76 5.53 14.51
N ASP A 33 3.94 5.38 15.81
CA ASP A 33 4.42 4.14 16.42
C ASP A 33 3.35 3.05 16.53
N ASN A 34 2.08 3.45 16.58
CA ASN A 34 0.92 2.57 16.62
C ASN A 34 -0.23 3.21 15.82
N PRO A 35 -0.32 2.98 14.50
CA PRO A 35 -1.37 3.58 13.68
C PRO A 35 -2.74 3.01 14.04
N GLU A 36 -3.72 3.89 14.30
CA GLU A 36 -5.11 3.48 14.61
C GLU A 36 -5.88 3.05 13.35
N ASN A 37 -5.43 3.49 12.17
CA ASN A 37 -6.03 3.18 10.88
C ASN A 37 -5.46 1.90 10.26
N ILE A 38 -6.26 1.22 9.43
CA ILE A 38 -5.79 0.06 8.66
C ILE A 38 -4.79 0.49 7.59
N VAL A 39 -3.55 0.00 7.69
CA VAL A 39 -2.48 0.32 6.75
C VAL A 39 -2.29 -0.80 5.73
N VAL A 40 -2.43 -0.47 4.43
CA VAL A 40 -2.17 -1.43 3.34
C VAL A 40 -0.72 -1.33 2.88
N THR A 41 0.09 -2.36 3.17
CA THR A 41 1.54 -2.36 2.85
C THR A 41 1.95 -3.56 2.02
N ASP A 42 3.17 -3.53 1.46
CA ASP A 42 3.84 -4.75 1.04
C ASP A 42 4.35 -5.57 2.26
N GLN A 43 5.05 -6.67 2.00
CA GLN A 43 5.66 -7.51 3.05
C GLN A 43 7.03 -6.98 3.51
N TYR A 44 7.31 -5.69 3.36
CA TYR A 44 8.59 -5.14 3.78
C TYR A 44 8.72 -5.16 5.32
N ALA A 45 9.93 -5.51 5.80
CA ALA A 45 10.22 -5.66 7.21
C ALA A 45 10.11 -4.36 8.02
N GLY A 46 10.19 -3.21 7.36
CA GLY A 46 10.01 -1.90 7.99
C GLY A 46 8.64 -1.71 8.64
N TYR A 47 7.65 -2.52 8.28
CA TYR A 47 6.28 -2.45 8.80
C TYR A 47 5.95 -3.52 9.84
N HIS A 48 6.93 -4.31 10.29
CA HIS A 48 6.70 -5.38 11.28
C HIS A 48 6.27 -4.88 12.67
N TYR A 49 6.36 -3.58 12.93
CA TYR A 49 5.90 -2.98 14.19
C TYR A 49 4.39 -2.69 14.20
N ILE A 50 3.72 -2.76 13.05
CA ILE A 50 2.28 -2.53 12.95
C ILE A 50 1.57 -3.84 13.31
N ASP A 51 0.59 -3.75 14.19
CA ASP A 51 -0.20 -4.89 14.64
C ASP A 51 -0.95 -5.56 13.49
N SER A 52 -1.17 -6.87 13.62
CA SER A 52 -1.70 -7.70 12.52
C SER A 52 -3.14 -7.37 12.13
N ASP A 53 -3.93 -6.84 13.06
CA ASP A 53 -5.30 -6.39 12.85
C ASP A 53 -5.36 -4.99 12.19
N HIS A 54 -4.30 -4.19 12.33
CA HIS A 54 -4.17 -2.86 11.71
C HIS A 54 -3.36 -2.87 10.41
N ARG A 55 -2.95 -4.05 9.92
CA ARG A 55 -2.12 -4.18 8.72
C ARG A 55 -2.69 -5.15 7.70
N GLN A 56 -3.07 -4.62 6.54
CA GLN A 56 -3.44 -5.40 5.36
C GLN A 56 -2.23 -5.59 4.44
N LEU A 57 -1.90 -6.83 4.09
CA LEU A 57 -0.92 -7.11 3.05
C LEU A 57 -1.51 -6.88 1.66
N CYS A 58 -0.76 -6.17 0.81
CA CYS A 58 -1.15 -5.89 -0.56
C CYS A 58 -1.16 -7.16 -1.41
N TRP A 59 -2.35 -7.56 -1.85
CA TRP A 59 -2.55 -8.75 -2.69
C TRP A 59 -1.87 -8.66 -4.05
N ALA A 60 -1.62 -7.46 -4.59
CA ALA A 60 -0.86 -7.32 -5.84
C ALA A 60 0.62 -7.70 -5.68
N HIS A 61 1.22 -7.44 -4.51
CA HIS A 61 2.57 -7.90 -4.20
C HIS A 61 2.62 -9.42 -3.99
N ILE A 62 1.62 -9.97 -3.29
CA ILE A 62 1.47 -11.41 -3.10
C ILE A 62 1.32 -12.09 -4.47
N LEU A 63 0.48 -11.55 -5.36
CA LEU A 63 0.28 -12.07 -6.71
C LEU A 63 1.58 -12.09 -7.52
N ARG A 64 2.36 -10.99 -7.51
CA ARG A 64 3.68 -10.96 -8.18
C ARG A 64 4.61 -12.05 -7.66
N ASN A 65 4.62 -12.26 -6.35
CA ASN A 65 5.42 -13.29 -5.72
C ASN A 65 4.97 -14.71 -6.11
N MET A 66 3.66 -14.94 -6.23
CA MET A 66 3.10 -16.23 -6.68
C MET A 66 3.26 -16.46 -8.19
N ASN A 67 3.26 -15.40 -9.01
CA ASN A 67 3.59 -15.50 -10.43
C ASN A 67 5.04 -15.96 -10.61
N ALA A 68 6.00 -15.38 -9.87
CA ALA A 68 7.39 -15.84 -9.93
C ALA A 68 7.55 -17.32 -9.51
N LEU A 69 6.71 -17.79 -8.58
CA LEU A 69 6.62 -19.20 -8.22
C LEU A 69 6.05 -20.05 -9.37
N ALA A 70 4.98 -19.58 -10.01
CA ALA A 70 4.31 -20.25 -11.13
C ALA A 70 5.18 -20.32 -12.40
N GLU A 71 6.03 -19.31 -12.61
CA GLU A 71 6.98 -19.23 -13.73
C GLU A 71 8.24 -20.08 -13.50
N SER A 72 8.38 -20.67 -12.31
CA SER A 72 9.47 -21.59 -12.00
C SER A 72 9.22 -23.00 -12.59
N TRP A 73 9.91 -24.01 -12.07
CA TRP A 73 9.91 -25.37 -12.59
C TRP A 73 9.53 -26.41 -11.52
N GLY A 74 9.21 -27.63 -11.94
CA GLY A 74 8.83 -28.72 -11.05
C GLY A 74 7.57 -28.40 -10.25
N THR A 75 7.51 -28.86 -8.99
CA THR A 75 6.35 -28.65 -8.12
C THR A 75 6.11 -27.17 -7.79
N ASN A 76 7.13 -26.29 -7.92
CA ASN A 76 6.95 -24.85 -7.76
C ASN A 76 5.89 -24.31 -8.72
N LYS A 77 5.98 -24.69 -10.01
CA LYS A 77 5.03 -24.28 -11.04
C LYS A 77 3.61 -24.73 -10.71
N THR A 78 3.44 -25.96 -10.25
CA THR A 78 2.14 -26.54 -9.89
C THR A 78 1.47 -25.75 -8.76
N TYR A 79 2.18 -25.53 -7.65
CA TYR A 79 1.64 -24.78 -6.52
C TYR A 79 1.48 -23.30 -6.83
N GLY A 80 2.45 -22.69 -7.50
CA GLY A 80 2.37 -21.29 -7.93
C GLY A 80 1.18 -21.02 -8.83
N THR A 81 0.94 -21.88 -9.84
CA THR A 81 -0.22 -21.74 -10.74
C THR A 81 -1.54 -21.81 -9.98
N THR A 82 -1.63 -22.72 -9.00
CA THR A 82 -2.83 -22.88 -8.16
C THR A 82 -3.05 -21.65 -7.28
N LEU A 83 -2.01 -21.18 -6.58
CA LEU A 83 -2.07 -19.99 -5.74
C LEU A 83 -2.41 -18.73 -6.55
N VAL A 84 -1.82 -18.56 -7.73
CA VAL A 84 -2.17 -17.47 -8.66
C VAL A 84 -3.65 -17.53 -9.05
N ARG A 85 -4.19 -18.72 -9.33
CA ARG A 85 -5.61 -18.88 -9.66
C ARG A 85 -6.51 -18.48 -8.49
N LEU A 86 -6.17 -18.85 -7.26
CA LEU A 86 -6.92 -18.45 -6.06
C LEU A 86 -6.93 -16.94 -5.88
N ILE A 87 -5.78 -16.27 -6.03
CA ILE A 87 -5.70 -14.79 -5.95
C ILE A 87 -6.52 -14.13 -7.07
N ARG A 88 -6.53 -14.69 -8.29
CA ARG A 88 -7.40 -14.19 -9.38
C ARG A 88 -8.89 -14.41 -9.09
N ILE A 89 -9.26 -15.42 -8.30
CA ILE A 89 -10.64 -15.59 -7.82
C ILE A 89 -10.94 -14.51 -6.77
N LEU A 90 -10.02 -14.25 -5.84
CA LEU A 90 -10.13 -13.18 -4.84
C LEU A 90 -10.47 -11.84 -5.48
N PHE A 91 -9.66 -11.39 -6.44
CA PHE A 91 -9.90 -10.11 -7.13
C PHE A 91 -11.26 -10.08 -7.86
N ARG A 92 -11.67 -11.20 -8.46
CA ARG A 92 -12.97 -11.28 -9.15
C ARG A 92 -14.14 -11.25 -8.18
N LEU A 93 -14.02 -11.89 -7.01
CA LEU A 93 -15.05 -11.84 -5.98
C LEU A 93 -15.18 -10.43 -5.42
N GLN A 94 -14.05 -9.78 -5.11
CA GLN A 94 -14.04 -8.39 -4.65
C GLN A 94 -14.70 -7.45 -5.65
N HIS A 95 -14.29 -7.50 -6.92
CA HIS A 95 -14.84 -6.63 -7.94
C HIS A 95 -16.36 -6.84 -8.15
N ARG A 96 -16.82 -8.09 -8.05
CA ARG A 96 -18.26 -8.41 -8.13
C ARG A 96 -19.05 -7.92 -6.92
N TYR A 97 -18.43 -7.86 -5.76
CA TYR A 97 -19.04 -7.29 -4.56
C TYR A 97 -19.15 -5.77 -4.68
N GLU A 98 -18.03 -5.10 -5.02
CA GLU A 98 -17.99 -3.65 -5.25
C GLU A 98 -18.93 -3.15 -6.35
N SER A 99 -19.23 -3.99 -7.34
CA SER A 99 -20.18 -3.69 -8.43
C SER A 99 -21.63 -4.09 -8.13
N ASN A 100 -21.96 -4.46 -6.89
CA ASN A 100 -23.29 -4.93 -6.46
C ASN A 100 -23.80 -6.17 -7.23
N ALA A 101 -22.90 -6.93 -7.86
CA ALA A 101 -23.21 -8.15 -8.62
C ALA A 101 -23.16 -9.44 -7.75
N LEU A 102 -22.97 -9.28 -6.44
CA LEU A 102 -22.93 -10.36 -5.46
C LEU A 102 -23.50 -9.84 -4.13
N SER A 103 -24.41 -10.59 -3.51
CA SER A 103 -24.88 -10.25 -2.16
C SER A 103 -23.77 -10.49 -1.13
N GLU A 104 -23.79 -9.70 -0.06
CA GLU A 104 -22.82 -9.77 1.05
C GLU A 104 -22.70 -11.20 1.62
N LYS A 105 -23.83 -11.84 1.95
CA LYS A 105 -23.83 -13.24 2.43
C LYS A 105 -23.08 -14.18 1.47
N ARG A 106 -23.36 -14.08 0.17
CA ARG A 106 -22.73 -14.94 -0.85
C ARG A 106 -21.26 -14.58 -1.07
N TYR A 107 -20.89 -13.33 -0.87
CA TYR A 107 -19.52 -12.85 -0.90
C TYR A 107 -18.71 -13.46 0.26
N LEU A 108 -19.19 -13.31 1.50
CA LEU A 108 -18.55 -13.85 2.70
C LEU A 108 -18.41 -15.38 2.63
N ASP A 109 -19.47 -16.10 2.26
CA ASP A 109 -19.43 -17.56 2.09
C ASP A 109 -18.36 -18.02 1.08
N ARG A 110 -18.15 -17.24 0.02
CA ARG A 110 -17.16 -17.55 -1.02
C ARG A 110 -15.76 -17.15 -0.60
N MET A 111 -15.61 -16.04 0.12
CA MET A 111 -14.33 -15.60 0.67
C MET A 111 -13.82 -16.58 1.73
N GLU A 112 -14.69 -17.12 2.58
CA GLU A 112 -14.30 -18.12 3.57
C GLU A 112 -13.79 -19.41 2.92
N LYS A 113 -14.52 -19.93 1.92
CA LYS A 113 -14.06 -21.08 1.12
C LYS A 113 -12.73 -20.81 0.43
N LEU A 114 -12.53 -19.58 -0.04
CA LEU A 114 -11.29 -19.16 -0.68
C LEU A 114 -10.12 -19.08 0.32
N ARG A 115 -10.37 -18.59 1.54
CA ARG A 115 -9.40 -18.52 2.62
C ARG A 115 -8.93 -19.92 3.05
N ILE A 116 -9.85 -20.86 3.20
CA ILE A 116 -9.54 -22.27 3.49
C ILE A 116 -8.65 -22.85 2.37
N ALA A 117 -9.10 -22.76 1.11
CA ALA A 117 -8.33 -23.27 -0.03
C ALA A 117 -6.96 -22.60 -0.16
N TRP A 118 -6.87 -21.29 0.10
CA TRP A 118 -5.61 -20.54 0.10
C TRP A 118 -4.64 -21.10 1.13
N ARG A 119 -5.08 -21.27 2.37
CA ARG A 119 -4.26 -21.79 3.46
C ARG A 119 -3.79 -23.21 3.19
N GLU A 120 -4.67 -24.10 2.76
CA GLU A 120 -4.32 -25.48 2.41
C GLU A 120 -3.24 -25.54 1.30
N GLN A 121 -3.41 -24.74 0.25
CA GLN A 121 -2.43 -24.71 -0.85
C GLN A 121 -1.10 -24.10 -0.41
N LEU A 122 -1.11 -23.09 0.47
CA LEU A 122 0.11 -22.55 1.06
C LEU A 122 0.83 -23.58 1.94
N GLU A 123 0.10 -24.35 2.76
CA GLU A 123 0.68 -25.40 3.59
C GLU A 123 1.36 -26.48 2.73
N LEU A 124 0.71 -26.92 1.67
CA LEU A 124 1.30 -27.86 0.71
C LEU A 124 2.55 -27.27 0.04
N ALA A 125 2.46 -26.04 -0.48
CA ALA A 125 3.57 -25.36 -1.13
C ALA A 125 4.77 -25.17 -0.18
N SER A 126 4.50 -24.88 1.10
CA SER A 126 5.52 -24.68 2.13
C SER A 126 6.38 -25.92 2.42
N ARG A 127 5.89 -27.11 2.07
CA ARG A 127 6.55 -28.41 2.30
C ARG A 127 7.03 -29.06 0.99
N ARG A 128 6.29 -28.86 -0.10
CA ARG A 128 6.44 -29.64 -1.34
C ARG A 128 7.02 -28.87 -2.52
N CYS A 129 7.18 -27.54 -2.43
CA CYS A 129 7.96 -26.80 -3.42
C CYS A 129 9.40 -27.31 -3.48
N VAL A 130 9.98 -27.42 -4.67
CA VAL A 130 11.36 -27.93 -4.85
C VAL A 130 12.39 -26.98 -4.25
N THR A 131 12.14 -25.67 -4.32
CA THR A 131 13.14 -24.66 -3.91
C THR A 131 12.88 -24.17 -2.49
N PRO A 132 13.87 -24.23 -1.57
CA PRO A 132 13.73 -23.75 -0.19
C PRO A 132 13.30 -22.28 -0.08
N ARG A 133 13.75 -21.42 -1.00
CA ARG A 133 13.31 -20.02 -1.10
C ARG A 133 11.78 -19.89 -1.17
N TYR A 134 11.14 -20.72 -1.98
CA TYR A 134 9.69 -20.70 -2.17
C TYR A 134 8.93 -21.34 -1.02
N GLN A 135 9.47 -22.42 -0.45
CA GLN A 135 8.96 -23.00 0.79
C GLN A 135 8.93 -21.95 1.91
N ASN A 136 10.06 -21.28 2.15
CA ASN A 136 10.18 -20.26 3.20
C ASN A 136 9.26 -19.06 2.95
N ARG A 137 9.06 -18.68 1.69
CA ARG A 137 8.08 -17.65 1.32
C ARG A 137 6.65 -18.06 1.65
N CYS A 138 6.26 -19.31 1.38
CA CYS A 138 4.94 -19.81 1.75
C CYS A 138 4.79 -19.92 3.27
N LYS A 139 5.83 -20.35 4.00
CA LYS A 139 5.86 -20.34 5.48
C LYS A 139 5.68 -18.93 6.05
N LEU A 140 6.34 -17.94 5.45
CA LEU A 140 6.20 -16.54 5.86
C LEU A 140 4.78 -16.03 5.61
N LEU A 141 4.19 -16.36 4.46
CA LEU A 141 2.79 -16.04 4.17
C LEU A 141 1.82 -16.70 5.15
N LEU A 142 2.05 -17.95 5.54
CA LEU A 142 1.25 -18.63 6.57
C LEU A 142 1.34 -17.93 7.93
N LYS A 143 2.54 -17.46 8.31
CA LYS A 143 2.72 -16.66 9.53
C LYS A 143 1.97 -15.32 9.46
N HIS A 144 1.80 -14.80 8.26
CA HIS A 144 1.20 -13.50 7.97
C HIS A 144 -0.24 -13.62 7.43
N ASP A 145 -0.89 -14.78 7.60
CA ASP A 145 -2.18 -15.06 6.96
C ASP A 145 -3.26 -14.10 7.46
N ASP A 146 -3.29 -13.79 8.76
CA ASP A 146 -4.28 -12.88 9.33
C ASP A 146 -4.24 -11.48 8.68
N MET A 147 -3.04 -10.98 8.38
CA MET A 147 -2.83 -9.71 7.68
C MET A 147 -3.29 -9.75 6.21
N CYS A 148 -3.55 -10.92 5.62
CA CYS A 148 -4.04 -11.01 4.24
C CYS A 148 -5.55 -10.72 4.12
N TRP A 149 -6.30 -10.82 5.23
CA TRP A 149 -7.76 -10.86 5.22
C TRP A 149 -8.44 -9.73 6.02
N VAL A 150 -7.67 -8.75 6.52
CA VAL A 150 -8.16 -7.62 7.33
C VAL A 150 -9.30 -6.86 6.63
N PHE A 151 -9.24 -6.72 5.29
CA PHE A 151 -10.28 -6.08 4.50
C PHE A 151 -11.68 -6.73 4.60
N LEU A 152 -11.79 -7.98 5.07
CA LEU A 152 -13.08 -8.64 5.29
C LEU A 152 -13.78 -8.15 6.56
N SER A 153 -13.03 -7.61 7.52
CA SER A 153 -13.54 -7.09 8.79
C SER A 153 -13.72 -5.57 8.78
N HIS A 154 -13.13 -4.88 7.81
CA HIS A 154 -13.11 -3.42 7.72
C HIS A 154 -13.52 -2.96 6.32
N ASP A 155 -14.70 -2.35 6.23
CA ASP A 155 -15.21 -1.80 4.99
C ASP A 155 -14.32 -0.68 4.45
N GLY A 156 -14.19 -0.63 3.11
CA GLY A 156 -13.41 0.39 2.42
C GLY A 156 -11.90 0.15 2.34
N VAL A 157 -11.37 -0.87 3.02
CA VAL A 157 -9.94 -1.23 2.92
C VAL A 157 -9.65 -1.84 1.53
N PRO A 158 -8.76 -1.25 0.72
CA PRO A 158 -8.46 -1.78 -0.60
C PRO A 158 -7.54 -3.02 -0.52
N LEU A 159 -7.73 -3.96 -1.43
CA LEU A 159 -6.86 -5.15 -1.56
C LEU A 159 -5.40 -4.81 -1.93
N THR A 160 -5.16 -3.61 -2.47
CA THR A 160 -3.88 -3.22 -3.05
C THR A 160 -3.49 -1.82 -2.62
N ASN A 161 -2.20 -1.57 -2.46
CA ASN A 161 -1.63 -0.23 -2.28
C ASN A 161 -1.42 0.51 -3.61
N ASN A 162 -2.20 0.19 -4.65
CA ASN A 162 -2.05 0.77 -6.00
C ASN A 162 -2.15 2.29 -6.00
N GLU A 163 -2.97 2.86 -5.12
CA GLU A 163 -3.11 4.31 -4.98
C GLU A 163 -1.79 4.96 -4.54
N ALA A 164 -1.17 4.43 -3.49
CA ALA A 164 0.15 4.84 -3.03
C ALA A 164 1.21 4.71 -4.14
N GLU A 165 1.25 3.56 -4.82
CA GLU A 165 2.17 3.33 -5.95
C GLU A 165 1.96 4.32 -7.10
N ARG A 166 0.69 4.66 -7.42
CA ARG A 166 0.35 5.64 -8.47
C ARG A 166 0.78 7.06 -8.07
N SER A 167 0.51 7.48 -6.83
CA SER A 167 0.91 8.81 -6.34
C SER A 167 2.43 8.97 -6.31
N LEU A 168 3.20 7.90 -6.06
CA LEU A 168 4.67 7.94 -6.16
C LEU A 168 5.19 8.16 -7.58
N ARG A 169 4.38 7.92 -8.63
CA ARG A 169 4.84 8.06 -10.03
C ARG A 169 5.20 9.51 -10.36
N SER A 170 4.48 10.49 -9.84
CA SER A 170 4.79 11.92 -10.07
C SER A 170 6.18 12.27 -9.55
N TYR A 171 6.53 11.78 -8.36
CA TYR A 171 7.89 11.86 -7.82
C TYR A 171 8.93 11.17 -8.70
N VAL A 172 8.67 9.94 -9.16
CA VAL A 172 9.62 9.18 -9.99
C VAL A 172 9.91 9.91 -11.30
N LEU A 173 8.89 10.47 -11.95
CA LEU A 173 9.04 11.25 -13.17
C LEU A 173 9.81 12.54 -12.92
N TRP A 174 9.51 13.27 -11.85
CA TRP A 174 10.27 14.46 -11.44
C TRP A 174 11.75 14.12 -11.30
N ARG A 175 12.07 13.08 -10.52
CA ARG A 175 13.46 12.67 -10.25
C ARG A 175 14.21 12.33 -11.54
N LYS A 176 13.56 11.63 -12.47
CA LYS A 176 14.15 11.30 -13.79
C LYS A 176 14.43 12.55 -14.63
N GLY A 177 13.51 13.51 -14.66
CA GLY A 177 13.66 14.73 -15.48
C GLY A 177 14.64 15.76 -14.90
N SER A 178 14.78 15.83 -13.58
CA SER A 178 15.60 16.85 -12.88
C SER A 178 16.94 16.32 -12.37
N TYR A 179 17.23 15.03 -12.56
CA TYR A 179 18.39 14.35 -11.96
C TYR A 179 18.44 14.41 -10.43
N GLY A 180 17.28 14.57 -9.79
CA GLY A 180 17.11 14.61 -8.34
C GLY A 180 17.27 16.01 -7.74
N VAL A 181 17.58 16.06 -6.45
CA VAL A 181 17.73 17.29 -5.69
C VAL A 181 19.03 17.26 -4.90
N TRP A 182 19.73 18.40 -4.86
CA TRP A 182 21.08 18.51 -4.28
C TRP A 182 21.15 19.37 -3.01
N SER A 183 20.05 20.03 -2.62
CA SER A 183 19.98 20.87 -1.42
C SER A 183 18.88 20.42 -0.47
N HIS A 184 19.10 20.59 0.83
CA HIS A 184 18.09 20.29 1.85
C HIS A 184 16.80 21.10 1.62
N ARG A 185 16.94 22.38 1.23
CA ARG A 185 15.80 23.24 0.87
C ARG A 185 14.99 22.66 -0.28
N GLY A 186 15.64 22.13 -1.32
CA GLY A 186 14.95 21.51 -2.44
C GLY A 186 14.23 20.22 -2.05
N GLU A 187 14.79 19.43 -1.13
CA GLU A 187 14.16 18.19 -0.65
C GLU A 187 12.87 18.51 0.10
N LEU A 188 12.91 19.50 1.00
CA LEU A 188 11.74 20.00 1.72
C LEU A 188 10.70 20.60 0.76
N PHE A 189 11.13 21.36 -0.24
CA PHE A 189 10.22 21.89 -1.25
C PHE A 189 9.50 20.76 -1.99
N ARG A 190 10.24 19.77 -2.47
CA ARG A 190 9.70 18.65 -3.25
C ARG A 190 8.69 17.82 -2.47
N GLN A 191 8.98 17.46 -1.23
CA GLN A 191 8.02 16.67 -0.44
C GLN A 191 6.73 17.47 -0.15
N ARG A 192 6.84 18.78 0.12
CA ARG A 192 5.70 19.66 0.41
C ARG A 192 4.84 19.91 -0.83
N ILE A 193 5.46 20.20 -1.97
CA ILE A 193 4.73 20.49 -3.21
C ILE A 193 3.99 19.24 -3.72
N LEU A 194 4.62 18.06 -3.66
CA LEU A 194 3.96 16.80 -4.02
C LEU A 194 2.78 16.50 -3.10
N THR A 195 2.95 16.71 -1.79
CA THR A 195 1.91 16.58 -0.78
C THR A 195 0.69 17.46 -1.11
N ILE A 196 0.92 18.75 -1.37
CA ILE A 196 -0.16 19.70 -1.71
C ILE A 196 -0.82 19.32 -3.04
N VAL A 197 -0.03 19.08 -4.09
CA VAL A 197 -0.56 18.84 -5.44
C VAL A 197 -1.34 17.54 -5.53
N GLU A 198 -0.84 16.45 -4.94
CA GLU A 198 -1.53 15.15 -4.93
C GLU A 198 -2.80 15.22 -4.09
N THR A 199 -2.77 15.92 -2.95
CA THR A 199 -3.97 16.14 -2.14
C THR A 199 -5.02 16.97 -2.87
N CYS A 200 -4.64 18.11 -3.47
CA CYS A 200 -5.55 18.91 -4.27
C CYS A 200 -6.18 18.09 -5.40
N ARG A 201 -5.38 17.24 -6.07
CA ARG A 201 -5.89 16.36 -7.12
C ARG A 201 -6.95 15.39 -6.62
N LYS A 202 -6.75 14.77 -5.45
CA LYS A 202 -7.72 13.85 -4.83
C LYS A 202 -9.02 14.54 -4.45
N GLN A 203 -8.92 15.73 -3.88
CA GLN A 203 -10.07 16.56 -3.52
C GLN A 203 -10.68 17.31 -4.72
N LYS A 204 -10.20 17.08 -5.95
CA LYS A 204 -10.64 17.76 -7.19
C LYS A 204 -10.51 19.29 -7.12
N LEU A 205 -9.55 19.78 -6.33
CA LEU A 205 -9.19 21.19 -6.21
C LEU A 205 -8.10 21.57 -7.22
N ASN A 206 -8.07 22.84 -7.62
CA ASN A 206 -7.00 23.37 -8.46
C ASN A 206 -5.73 23.64 -7.62
N PRO A 207 -4.61 22.91 -7.85
CA PRO A 207 -3.41 23.08 -7.03
C PRO A 207 -2.81 24.48 -7.10
N LEU A 208 -2.94 25.18 -8.23
CA LEU A 208 -2.37 26.53 -8.40
C LEU A 208 -3.11 27.55 -7.54
N ASN A 209 -4.44 27.46 -7.47
CA ASN A 209 -5.24 28.33 -6.61
C ASN A 209 -4.86 28.15 -5.13
N TRP A 210 -4.58 26.91 -4.74
CA TRP A 210 -4.15 26.60 -3.37
C TRP A 210 -2.76 27.11 -3.04
N LEU A 211 -1.82 26.98 -3.98
CA LEU A 211 -0.50 27.59 -3.82
C LEU A 211 -0.58 29.11 -3.72
N ARG A 212 -1.44 29.76 -4.51
CA ARG A 212 -1.67 31.21 -4.41
C ARG A 212 -2.22 31.60 -3.04
N ALA A 213 -3.24 30.89 -2.55
CA ALA A 213 -3.81 31.15 -1.23
C ALA A 213 -2.78 30.98 -0.09
N ILE A 214 -1.91 29.98 -0.17
CA ILE A 214 -0.80 29.80 0.79
C ILE A 214 0.21 30.95 0.71
N LEU A 215 0.56 31.41 -0.50
CA LEU A 215 1.48 32.52 -0.71
C LEU A 215 0.88 33.84 -0.19
N GLU A 216 -0.40 34.11 -0.48
CA GLU A 216 -1.13 35.27 0.03
C GLU A 216 -1.17 35.25 1.56
N ALA A 217 -1.49 34.11 2.18
CA ALA A 217 -1.47 33.98 3.64
C ALA A 217 -0.07 34.23 4.23
N THR A 218 0.98 33.76 3.55
CA THR A 218 2.37 34.01 3.97
C THR A 218 2.72 35.49 3.93
N LEU A 219 2.36 36.18 2.85
CA LEU A 219 2.64 37.61 2.68
C LEU A 219 1.86 38.46 3.68
N ASN A 220 0.59 38.12 3.90
CA ASN A 220 -0.31 38.84 4.80
C ASN A 220 -0.16 38.43 6.28
N LYS A 221 0.70 37.45 6.58
CA LYS A 221 0.89 36.87 7.93
C LYS A 221 -0.42 36.37 8.57
N THR A 222 -1.31 35.82 7.75
CA THR A 222 -2.57 35.21 8.20
C THR A 222 -2.43 33.69 8.31
N PRO A 223 -3.34 33.00 9.01
CA PRO A 223 -3.35 31.54 9.04
C PRO A 223 -3.43 30.95 7.63
N TYR A 224 -2.70 29.85 7.41
CA TYR A 224 -2.76 29.15 6.13
C TYR A 224 -4.15 28.56 5.90
N PRO A 225 -4.62 28.52 4.64
CA PRO A 225 -5.77 27.71 4.31
C PRO A 225 -5.40 26.25 4.62
N LEU A 226 -6.00 25.70 5.68
CA LEU A 226 -5.90 24.28 5.94
C LEU A 226 -6.69 23.59 4.84
N LEU A 227 -6.08 22.59 4.20
CA LEU A 227 -6.88 21.51 3.64
C LEU A 227 -7.55 20.89 4.86
N ASP A 228 -8.88 20.87 4.89
CA ASP A 228 -9.60 20.14 5.92
C ASP A 228 -8.95 18.75 6.07
N ASP A 229 -8.68 18.37 7.32
CA ASP A 229 -8.12 17.08 7.75
C ASP A 229 -6.63 16.73 7.56
N PHE A 230 -5.72 17.70 7.38
CA PHE A 230 -4.28 17.35 7.39
C PHE A 230 -3.79 16.67 8.69
N LYS A 231 -4.44 16.95 9.83
CA LYS A 231 -4.15 16.29 11.11
C LYS A 231 -4.80 14.91 11.23
N ALA A 232 -6.02 14.72 10.71
CA ALA A 232 -6.75 13.47 10.85
C ALA A 232 -6.25 12.35 9.93
N ALA A 233 -5.63 12.65 8.77
CA ALA A 233 -5.02 11.61 7.93
C ALA A 233 -3.60 11.20 8.32
N CYS A 234 -2.96 11.94 9.24
CA CYS A 234 -1.64 11.59 9.77
C CYS A 234 -1.70 10.97 11.18
N GLN A 235 -2.87 10.97 11.81
CA GLN A 235 -3.17 10.29 13.07
C GLN A 235 -3.93 8.99 12.75
#